data_AF-A0AAV4QRF9-F1
#
_entry.id   AF-A0AAV4QRF9-F1
#
_cell.length_a   1.000
_cell.length_b   1.000
_cell.length_c   1.000
_cell.angle_alpha   90.00
_cell.angle_beta   90.00
_cell.angle_gamma   90.00
#
_symmetry.space_group_name_H-M   'P 1'
#
loop_
_entity.id
_entity.type
_entity.pdbx_description
1 polymer ?
#
loop_
_entity_poly.entity_id
_entity_poly.type
_entity_poly.pdbx_seq_one_letter_code
_entity_poly.pdbx_strand_id
1 'polypeptide(L)'
;MWNMMCDVMPTIAEDSLGQRGGQFAADEANFEQLMVNILDERDKLLETLRDTQENLANTHIKLGDLSKERDSLQKAVASKFTTGK
;
A
#
# COMPACT_ATOMS: atom_id res chain seq x y z
N MET A 1 -8.34 28.31 -5.25
CA MET A 1 -7.85 27.90 -6.58
C MET A 1 -6.38 27.53 -6.42
N TRP A 2 -6.09 26.24 -6.25
CA TRP A 2 -4.72 25.76 -6.11
C TRP A 2 -4.05 25.82 -7.49
N ASN A 3 -2.93 26.52 -7.54
CA ASN A 3 -2.20 26.84 -8.74
C ASN A 3 -1.62 25.54 -9.35
N MET A 4 -2.10 25.20 -10.55
CA MET A 4 -1.62 24.13 -11.39
C MET A 4 -0.31 24.57 -12.07
N MET A 5 0.76 24.71 -11.29
CA MET A 5 2.10 24.74 -11.86
C MET A 5 2.64 23.31 -11.78
N CYS A 6 2.48 22.54 -12.86
CA CYS A 6 3.42 21.47 -13.15
C CYS A 6 4.76 22.17 -13.42
N ASP A 7 5.55 22.39 -12.37
CA ASP A 7 6.89 22.92 -12.49
C ASP A 7 7.70 21.99 -13.39
N VAL A 8 7.91 22.45 -14.64
CA VAL A 8 8.81 21.84 -15.60
C VAL A 8 10.21 21.95 -15.01
N MET A 9 10.87 20.81 -14.78
CA MET A 9 12.26 20.78 -14.33
C MET A 9 13.15 21.51 -15.36
N PRO A 10 13.98 22.48 -14.96
CA PRO A 10 14.89 23.12 -15.89
C PRO A 10 15.93 22.13 -16.38
N THR A 11 16.17 22.09 -17.69
CA THR A 11 17.24 21.30 -18.31
C THR A 11 18.59 21.93 -17.94
N ILE A 12 19.47 21.16 -17.30
CA ILE A 12 20.82 21.59 -16.91
C ILE A 12 21.74 21.48 -18.14
N ALA A 13 22.54 22.50 -18.44
CA ALA A 13 23.48 22.50 -19.57
C ALA A 13 24.74 21.67 -19.25
N GLU A 14 25.18 20.85 -20.21
CA GLU A 14 26.11 19.73 -19.98
C GLU A 14 27.59 20.07 -20.28
N ASP A 15 27.89 21.31 -20.69
CA ASP A 15 29.15 21.67 -21.36
C ASP A 15 30.27 22.17 -20.42
N SER A 16 30.40 21.63 -19.20
CA SER A 16 31.53 22.02 -18.30
C SER A 16 32.06 20.94 -17.36
N LEU A 17 31.69 19.67 -17.55
CA LEU A 17 32.13 18.58 -16.64
C LEU A 17 33.31 17.74 -17.16
N GLY A 18 33.89 18.08 -18.32
CA GLY A 18 34.92 17.31 -19.02
C GLY A 18 36.24 17.03 -18.28
N GLN A 19 36.44 17.52 -17.05
CA GLN A 19 37.68 17.27 -16.28
C GLN A 19 37.45 16.73 -14.85
N ARG A 20 36.20 16.50 -14.43
CA ARG A 20 35.83 15.85 -13.14
C ARG A 20 34.99 14.57 -13.32
N GLY A 21 34.85 14.08 -14.55
CA GLY A 21 33.89 13.03 -14.94
C GLY A 21 34.03 11.66 -14.28
N GLY A 22 35.17 11.32 -13.67
CA GLY A 22 35.37 10.00 -13.04
C GLY A 22 34.67 9.81 -11.69
N GLN A 23 34.51 10.88 -10.90
CA GLN A 23 33.83 10.81 -9.59
C GLN A 23 32.32 11.04 -9.73
N PHE A 24 31.91 11.99 -10.58
CA PHE A 24 30.49 12.27 -10.83
C PHE A 24 29.76 11.10 -11.52
N ALA A 25 30.39 10.40 -12.46
CA ALA A 25 29.76 9.25 -13.12
C ALA A 25 29.57 8.05 -12.18
N ALA A 26 30.47 7.88 -11.20
CA ALA A 26 30.33 6.83 -10.18
C ALA A 26 29.22 7.16 -9.17
N ASP A 27 29.09 8.44 -8.82
CA ASP A 27 27.98 8.92 -7.99
C ASP A 27 26.64 8.81 -8.72
N GLU A 28 26.58 9.13 -10.02
CA GLU A 28 25.37 9.00 -10.85
C GLU A 28 24.85 7.56 -10.91
N ALA A 29 25.74 6.58 -11.14
CA ALA A 29 25.37 5.17 -11.09
C ALA A 29 24.87 4.72 -9.70
N ASN A 30 25.43 5.29 -8.62
CA ASN A 30 24.98 5.01 -7.25
C ASN A 30 23.59 5.60 -6.97
N PHE A 31 23.28 6.80 -7.48
CA PHE A 31 21.95 7.40 -7.40
C PHE A 31 20.91 6.62 -8.20
N GLU A 32 21.26 6.16 -9.40
CA GLU A 32 20.39 5.31 -10.21
C GLU A 32 20.04 4.00 -9.48
N GLN A 33 21.04 3.32 -8.89
CA GLN A 33 20.79 2.10 -8.13
C GLN A 33 19.94 2.34 -6.88
N LEU A 34 20.16 3.46 -6.17
CA LEU A 34 19.31 3.85 -5.06
C LEU A 34 17.86 4.08 -5.51
N MET A 35 17.67 4.76 -6.64
CA MET A 35 16.33 5.00 -7.20
C MET A 35 15.63 3.67 -7.54
N VAL A 36 16.33 2.72 -8.17
CA VAL A 36 15.80 1.37 -8.44
C VAL A 36 15.37 0.68 -7.14
N ASN A 37 16.24 0.68 -6.13
CA ASN A 37 15.94 0.05 -4.85
C ASN A 37 14.71 0.68 -4.17
N ILE A 38 14.60 2.01 -4.20
CA ILE A 38 13.45 2.73 -3.61
C ILE A 38 12.15 2.42 -4.37
N LEU A 39 12.19 2.33 -5.70
CA LEU A 39 11.02 1.94 -6.50
C LEU A 39 10.60 0.49 -6.21
N ASP A 40 11.56 -0.42 -6.11
CA ASP A 40 11.30 -1.83 -5.77
C ASP A 40 10.71 -1.97 -4.36
N GLU A 41 11.24 -1.24 -3.38
CA GLU A 41 10.72 -1.23 -2.01
C GLU A 41 9.31 -0.65 -1.96
N ARG A 42 9.05 0.45 -2.67
CA ARG A 42 7.70 1.01 -2.80
C ARG A 42 6.74 -0.02 -3.38
N ASP A 43 7.13 -0.72 -4.44
CA ASP A 43 6.27 -1.70 -5.11
C ASP A 43 5.97 -2.89 -4.19
N LYS A 44 6.95 -3.39 -3.42
CA LYS A 44 6.75 -4.42 -2.38
C LYS A 44 5.81 -3.95 -1.27
N LEU A 45 5.94 -2.69 -0.83
CA LEU A 45 5.06 -2.11 0.18
C LEU A 45 3.63 -1.97 -0.34
N LEU A 46 3.46 -1.58 -1.61
CA LEU A 46 2.14 -1.51 -2.25
C LEU A 46 1.48 -2.88 -2.40
N GLU A 47 2.25 -3.92 -2.75
CA GLU A 47 1.76 -5.30 -2.79
C GLU A 47 1.32 -5.77 -1.38
N THR A 48 2.18 -5.59 -0.38
CA THR A 48 1.86 -5.92 1.02
C THR A 48 0.61 -5.19 1.53
N LEU A 49 0.45 -3.91 1.17
CA LEU A 49 -0.72 -3.13 1.54
C LEU A 49 -2.00 -3.69 0.89
N ARG A 50 -1.95 -4.11 -0.37
CA ARG A 50 -3.09 -4.74 -1.04
C ARG A 50 -3.47 -6.06 -0.39
N ASP A 51 -2.49 -6.91 -0.11
CA ASP A 51 -2.72 -8.22 0.53
C ASP A 51 -3.32 -8.07 1.93
N THR A 52 -2.82 -7.11 2.72
CA THR A 52 -3.36 -6.84 4.06
C THR A 52 -4.79 -6.31 4.00
N GLN A 53 -5.12 -5.45 3.02
CA GLN A 53 -6.49 -4.97 2.80
C GLN A 53 -7.44 -6.09 2.39
N GLU A 54 -7.01 -7.00 1.51
CA GLU A 54 -7.80 -8.17 1.11
C GLU A 54 -8.05 -9.11 2.30
N ASN A 55 -7.02 -9.41 3.08
CA ASN A 55 -7.14 -10.23 4.29
C ASN A 55 -8.07 -9.60 5.32
N LEU A 56 -8.02 -8.27 5.48
CA LEU A 56 -8.93 -7.53 6.35
C LEU A 56 -10.39 -7.65 5.86
N ALA A 57 -10.63 -7.46 4.56
CA ALA A 57 -11.95 -7.61 3.96
C ALA A 57 -12.51 -9.03 4.17
N ASN A 58 -11.69 -10.06 3.93
CA ASN A 58 -12.06 -11.46 4.17
C ASN A 58 -12.38 -11.74 5.65
N THR A 59 -11.63 -11.12 6.57
CA THR A 59 -11.89 -11.24 8.01
C THR A 59 -13.20 -10.57 8.41
N HIS A 60 -13.53 -9.40 7.85
CA HIS A 60 -14.81 -8.73 8.09
C HIS A 60 -16.00 -9.55 7.59
N ILE A 61 -15.90 -10.20 6.43
CA ILE A 61 -16.94 -11.09 5.92
C ILE A 61 -17.18 -12.25 6.90
N LYS A 62 -16.11 -12.96 7.30
CA LYS A 62 -16.18 -14.06 8.27
C LYS A 62 -16.81 -13.63 9.60
N LEU A 63 -16.43 -12.45 10.09
CA LEU A 63 -17.01 -11.89 11.31
C LEU A 63 -18.52 -11.63 11.17
N GLY A 64 -18.94 -11.11 10.02
CA GLY A 64 -20.36 -10.92 9.70
C GLY A 64 -21.15 -12.22 9.71
N ASP A 65 -20.60 -13.28 9.11
CA ASP A 65 -21.27 -14.59 9.06
C ASP A 65 -21.35 -15.25 10.44
N LEU A 66 -20.27 -15.20 11.23
CA LEU A 66 -20.27 -15.66 12.62
C LEU A 66 -21.27 -14.88 13.49
N SER A 67 -21.43 -13.57 13.26
CA SER A 67 -22.44 -12.80 13.99
C SER A 67 -23.86 -13.25 13.64
N LYS A 68 -24.15 -13.54 12.36
CA LYS A 68 -25.46 -14.08 11.95
C LYS A 68 -25.72 -15.45 12.57
N GLU A 69 -24.71 -16.32 12.60
CA GLU A 69 -24.80 -17.64 13.23
C GLU A 69 -25.10 -17.52 14.73
N ARG A 70 -24.36 -16.65 15.43
CA ARG A 70 -24.61 -16.33 16.85
C ARG A 70 -26.03 -15.86 17.08
N ASP A 71 -26.54 -14.94 16.25
CA ASP A 71 -27.90 -14.41 16.39
C ASP A 71 -28.96 -15.49 16.13
N SER A 72 -28.73 -16.38 15.15
CA SER A 72 -29.59 -17.52 14.85
C SER A 72 -29.66 -18.50 16.03
N LEU A 73 -28.51 -18.87 16.58
CA LEU A 73 -28.41 -19.75 17.75
C LEU A 73 -29.10 -19.12 18.97
N GLN A 74 -28.86 -17.83 19.21
CA GLN A 74 -29.48 -17.11 20.33
C GLN A 74 -31.02 -17.10 20.22
N LYS A 75 -31.56 -16.88 19.01
CA LYS A 75 -33.01 -16.99 18.75
C LYS A 75 -33.54 -18.41 18.96
N ALA A 76 -32.83 -19.42 18.49
CA ALA A 76 -33.23 -20.83 18.66
C ALA A 76 -33.27 -21.22 20.14
N VAL A 77 -32.27 -20.79 20.92
CA VAL A 77 -32.24 -20.99 22.37
C VAL A 77 -33.41 -20.28 23.05
N ALA A 78 -33.63 -18.99 22.75
CA ALA A 78 -34.74 -18.23 23.32
C ALA A 78 -36.10 -18.87 23.02
N SER A 79 -36.31 -19.32 21.78
CA SER A 79 -37.54 -20.03 21.38
C SER A 79 -37.76 -21.30 22.20
N LYS A 80 -36.72 -22.15 22.37
CA LYS A 80 -36.82 -23.37 23.19
C LYS A 80 -37.19 -23.09 24.65
N PHE A 81 -36.69 -22.00 25.23
CA PHE A 81 -37.06 -21.59 26.59
C PHE A 81 -38.51 -21.08 26.69
N THR A 82 -39.05 -20.46 25.64
CA THR A 82 -40.45 -20.01 25.62
C THR A 82 -41.46 -21.12 25.39
N THR A 83 -41.10 -22.19 24.66
CA THR A 83 -42.00 -23.33 24.40
C THR A 83 -41.99 -24.37 25.54
N GLY A 84 -41.00 -24.31 26.43
CA GLY A 84 -40.88 -25.22 27.59
C GLY A 84 -41.56 -24.73 28.88
N LYS A 85 -42.23 -23.56 28.86
CA LYS A 85 -43.15 -23.10 29.90
C LYS A 85 -44.59 -23.32 29.44
#